data_AF-A0A267T5T6-F1
#
_entry.id   AF-A0A267T5T6-F1
#
_cell.length_a   1.000
_cell.length_b   1.000
_cell.length_c   1.000
_cell.angle_alpha   90.00
_cell.angle_beta   90.00
_cell.angle_gamma   90.00
#
_symmetry.space_group_name_H-M   'P 1'
#
loop_
_entity.id
_entity.type
_entity.pdbx_description
1 polymer ?
#
loop_
_entity_poly.entity_id
_entity_poly.type
_entity_poly.pdbx_seq_one_letter_code
_entity_poly.pdbx_strand_id
1 'polypeptide(L)'
;MAPLLKLANNIKSSLEPNGKLDYFKPLRLYKYSSEYYEKVGGYAEALRYTHLAQMLQDSLNRRNDAQKLSQMQLRYEVEKYANHVKAIESEKQLQKYLRNAIILILLLVLGLVYVNHQRLRHKHREQESELETAQKELAWQTNHFRSMSELIENLRQENEKLNASDNQHEHFEKLISSTILTDEGWTNFKRMFEKVHPGYMQSVKEKYPDLTNAELRLLMLEKLDLSTQEMANMIGVNKNTIHQTRLRLRKKPWIEIKRSL
;
A
#
# COMPACT_ATOMS: atom_id res chain seq x y z
N MET A 1 51.22 -31.52 -81.01
CA MET A 1 52.32 -31.89 -80.09
C MET A 1 53.11 -30.67 -79.57
N ALA A 2 53.42 -29.65 -80.38
CA ALA A 2 54.12 -28.42 -79.95
C ALA A 2 53.48 -27.54 -78.82
N PRO A 3 52.15 -27.46 -78.62
CA PRO A 3 51.59 -26.49 -77.66
C PRO A 3 51.76 -26.87 -76.18
N LEU A 4 51.78 -28.17 -75.84
CA LEU A 4 51.89 -28.63 -74.45
C LEU A 4 53.30 -28.46 -73.88
N LEU A 5 54.34 -28.71 -74.69
CA LEU A 5 55.74 -28.45 -74.31
C LEU A 5 56.00 -26.96 -74.10
N LYS A 6 55.44 -26.12 -74.98
CA LYS A 6 55.52 -24.66 -74.85
C LYS A 6 54.82 -24.17 -73.57
N LEU A 7 53.69 -24.77 -73.22
CA LEU A 7 52.97 -24.48 -71.97
C LEU A 7 53.77 -24.91 -70.73
N ALA A 8 54.35 -26.12 -70.73
CA ALA A 8 55.17 -26.63 -69.64
C ALA A 8 56.44 -25.79 -69.42
N ASN A 9 57.12 -25.38 -70.50
CA ASN A 9 58.29 -24.52 -70.42
C ASN A 9 57.96 -23.09 -69.96
N ASN A 10 56.82 -22.54 -70.39
CA ASN A 10 56.33 -21.24 -69.89
C ASN A 10 55.97 -21.28 -68.41
N ILE A 11 55.42 -22.39 -67.91
CA ILE A 11 55.14 -22.55 -66.48
C ILE A 11 56.45 -22.75 -65.70
N LYS A 12 57.42 -23.49 -66.25
CA LYS A 12 58.75 -23.70 -65.65
C LYS A 12 59.54 -22.39 -65.48
N SER A 13 59.50 -21.49 -66.46
CA SER A 13 60.14 -20.16 -66.34
C SER A 13 59.43 -19.22 -65.36
N SER A 14 58.14 -19.47 -65.07
CA SER A 14 57.35 -18.67 -64.11
C SER A 14 57.49 -19.10 -62.63
N LEU A 15 58.34 -20.09 -62.35
CA LEU A 15 58.52 -20.71 -61.03
C LEU A 15 59.75 -20.21 -60.26
N GLU A 16 60.50 -19.23 -60.77
CA GLU A 16 61.58 -18.59 -60.03
C GLU A 16 61.07 -17.69 -58.88
N PRO A 17 61.83 -17.57 -57.77
CA PRO A 17 61.28 -17.64 -56.42
C PRO A 17 60.85 -16.26 -55.91
N ASN A 18 59.54 -16.08 -55.72
CA ASN A 18 58.99 -14.98 -54.93
C ASN A 18 58.13 -15.52 -53.78
N GLY A 19 58.78 -15.79 -52.64
CA GLY A 19 58.28 -15.60 -51.26
C GLY A 19 57.03 -16.33 -50.74
N LYS A 20 56.21 -16.95 -51.58
CA LYS A 20 55.08 -17.80 -51.20
C LYS A 20 55.02 -18.95 -52.20
N LEU A 21 55.28 -20.18 -51.76
CA LEU A 21 55.17 -21.36 -52.62
C LEU A 21 53.74 -21.41 -53.21
N ASP A 22 53.59 -21.01 -54.47
CA ASP A 22 52.34 -21.13 -55.20
C ASP A 22 52.20 -22.57 -55.65
N TYR A 23 51.70 -23.44 -54.77
CA TYR A 23 51.58 -24.88 -55.01
C TYR A 23 50.66 -25.25 -56.20
N PHE A 24 49.82 -24.32 -56.67
CA PHE A 24 48.95 -24.56 -57.82
C PHE A 24 49.73 -24.55 -59.14
N LYS A 25 50.79 -23.76 -59.27
CA LYS A 25 51.63 -23.72 -60.48
C LYS A 25 52.46 -25.00 -60.68
N PRO A 26 53.21 -25.52 -59.69
CA PRO A 26 53.89 -26.82 -59.78
C PRO A 26 52.91 -27.98 -59.98
N LEU A 27 51.75 -27.96 -59.32
CA LEU A 27 50.75 -29.01 -59.50
C LEU A 27 50.25 -29.08 -60.94
N ARG A 28 49.91 -27.92 -61.53
CA ARG A 28 49.52 -27.83 -62.95
C ARG A 28 50.69 -28.24 -63.85
N LEU A 29 51.91 -27.82 -63.55
CA LEU A 29 53.10 -28.20 -64.31
C LEU A 29 53.32 -29.71 -64.31
N TYR A 30 53.22 -30.37 -63.15
CA TYR A 30 53.40 -31.81 -63.03
C TYR A 30 52.30 -32.56 -63.78
N LYS A 31 51.04 -32.12 -63.70
CA LYS A 31 49.94 -32.70 -64.50
C LYS A 31 50.20 -32.57 -66.01
N TYR A 32 50.53 -31.37 -66.49
CA TYR A 32 50.80 -31.15 -67.92
C TYR A 32 52.07 -31.85 -68.42
N SER A 33 53.09 -31.94 -67.57
CA SER A 33 54.31 -32.69 -67.89
C SER A 33 54.02 -34.19 -67.99
N SER A 34 53.18 -34.72 -67.10
CA SER A 34 52.72 -36.12 -67.19
C SER A 34 51.99 -36.40 -68.50
N GLU A 35 50.97 -35.61 -68.83
CA GLU A 35 50.19 -35.75 -70.08
C GLU A 35 51.05 -35.60 -71.34
N TYR A 36 52.08 -34.75 -71.27
CA TYR A 36 53.04 -34.57 -72.36
C TYR A 36 53.87 -35.84 -72.59
N TYR A 37 54.50 -36.38 -71.54
CA TYR A 37 55.35 -37.56 -71.66
C TYR A 37 54.57 -38.82 -72.02
N GLU A 38 53.31 -38.93 -71.59
CA GLU A 38 52.39 -40.01 -72.00
C GLU A 38 52.13 -39.99 -73.51
N LYS A 39 51.90 -38.79 -74.09
CA LYS A 39 51.64 -38.61 -75.54
C LYS A 39 52.87 -38.79 -76.42
N VAL A 40 54.08 -38.65 -75.86
CA VAL A 40 55.36 -38.82 -76.57
C VAL A 40 55.92 -40.24 -76.42
N GLY A 41 55.25 -41.11 -75.64
CA GLY A 41 55.64 -42.51 -75.40
C GLY A 41 56.65 -42.70 -74.27
N GLY A 42 56.97 -41.65 -73.50
CA GLY A 42 57.87 -41.68 -72.34
C GLY A 42 57.12 -42.03 -71.05
N TYR A 43 56.70 -43.29 -70.92
CA TYR A 43 55.83 -43.73 -69.82
C TYR A 43 56.48 -43.61 -68.43
N ALA A 44 57.80 -43.79 -68.32
CA ALA A 44 58.52 -43.70 -67.05
C ALA A 44 58.49 -42.26 -66.48
N GLU A 45 58.74 -41.27 -67.33
CA GLU A 45 58.67 -39.85 -66.96
C GLU A 45 57.24 -39.41 -66.68
N ALA A 46 56.26 -39.90 -67.45
CA ALA A 46 54.84 -39.63 -67.21
C ALA A 46 54.41 -40.14 -65.83
N LEU A 47 54.74 -41.39 -65.49
CA LEU A 47 54.47 -41.96 -64.18
C LEU A 47 55.13 -41.17 -63.05
N ARG A 48 56.38 -40.74 -63.25
CA ARG A 48 57.09 -39.91 -62.27
C ARG A 48 56.37 -38.58 -62.01
N TYR A 49 55.95 -37.88 -63.06
CA TYR A 49 55.23 -36.61 -62.92
C TYR A 49 53.81 -36.79 -62.37
N THR A 50 53.14 -37.90 -62.67
CA THR A 50 51.87 -38.29 -62.01
C THR A 50 52.06 -38.44 -60.50
N HIS A 51 53.08 -39.18 -60.08
CA HIS A 51 53.35 -39.39 -58.65
C HIS A 51 53.68 -38.08 -57.93
N LEU A 52 54.49 -37.21 -58.54
CA LEU A 52 54.78 -35.87 -58.00
C LEU A 52 53.52 -34.99 -57.90
N ALA A 53 52.64 -35.04 -58.91
CA ALA A 53 51.36 -34.33 -58.87
C ALA A 53 50.44 -34.86 -57.75
N GLN A 54 50.40 -36.18 -57.56
CA GLN A 54 49.60 -36.83 -56.51
C GLN A 54 50.10 -36.46 -55.12
N MET A 55 51.40 -36.59 -54.85
CA MET A 55 52.00 -36.20 -53.56
C MET A 55 51.72 -34.73 -53.21
N LEU A 56 51.84 -33.84 -54.20
CA LEU A 56 51.56 -32.42 -54.03
C LEU A 56 50.07 -32.14 -53.80
N GLN A 57 49.18 -32.81 -54.53
CA GLN A 57 47.74 -32.74 -54.32
C GLN A 57 47.35 -33.21 -52.92
N ASP A 58 47.91 -34.32 -52.44
CA ASP A 58 47.66 -34.88 -51.11
C ASP A 58 48.14 -33.95 -50.00
N SER A 59 49.28 -33.29 -50.19
CA SER A 59 49.77 -32.27 -49.26
C SER A 59 48.87 -31.03 -49.23
N LEU A 60 48.35 -30.60 -50.39
CA LEU A 60 47.42 -29.47 -50.48
C LEU A 60 46.07 -29.77 -49.84
N ASN A 61 45.54 -30.97 -50.09
CA ASN A 61 44.28 -31.42 -49.50
C ASN A 61 44.40 -31.47 -47.97
N ARG A 62 45.46 -32.09 -47.42
CA ARG A 62 45.72 -32.12 -45.97
C ARG A 62 45.76 -30.73 -45.34
N ARG A 63 46.41 -29.77 -46.00
CA ARG A 63 46.45 -28.37 -45.53
C ARG A 63 45.07 -27.72 -45.57
N ASN A 64 44.34 -27.86 -46.66
CA ASN A 64 43.00 -27.28 -46.82
C ASN A 64 42.02 -27.88 -45.81
N ASP A 65 42.09 -29.20 -45.57
CA ASP A 65 41.28 -29.90 -44.58
C ASP A 65 41.62 -29.42 -43.17
N ALA A 66 42.90 -29.27 -42.83
CA ALA A 66 43.33 -28.71 -41.55
C ALA A 66 42.84 -27.27 -41.35
N GLN A 67 42.91 -26.43 -42.39
CA GLN A 67 42.38 -25.06 -42.35
C GLN A 67 40.86 -25.04 -42.18
N LYS A 68 40.14 -25.90 -42.93
CA LYS A 68 38.68 -26.01 -42.84
C LYS A 68 38.24 -26.49 -41.47
N LEU A 69 38.96 -27.45 -40.88
CA LEU A 69 38.72 -27.93 -39.53
C LEU A 69 38.95 -26.82 -38.49
N SER A 70 40.06 -26.08 -38.59
CA SER A 70 40.34 -24.94 -37.71
C SER A 70 39.25 -23.86 -37.81
N GLN A 71 38.74 -23.57 -39.02
CA GLN A 71 37.61 -22.65 -39.20
C GLN A 71 36.31 -23.18 -38.60
N MET A 72 36.02 -24.48 -38.74
CA MET A 72 34.85 -25.11 -38.12
C MET A 72 34.92 -25.03 -36.59
N GLN A 73 36.08 -25.32 -36.00
CA GLN A 73 36.31 -25.21 -34.56
C GLN A 73 36.11 -23.77 -34.06
N LEU A 74 36.70 -22.80 -34.74
CA LEU A 74 36.53 -21.38 -34.40
C LEU A 74 35.06 -20.94 -34.46
N ARG A 75 34.34 -21.34 -35.52
CA ARG A 75 32.91 -21.03 -35.65
C ARG A 75 32.09 -21.64 -34.51
N TYR A 76 32.35 -22.90 -34.19
CA TYR A 76 31.69 -23.59 -33.09
C TYR A 76 31.93 -22.89 -31.75
N GLU A 77 33.17 -22.47 -31.47
CA GLU A 77 33.50 -21.71 -30.27
C GLU A 77 32.75 -20.37 -30.22
N VAL A 78 32.78 -19.60 -31.31
CA VAL A 78 32.05 -18.33 -31.41
C VAL A 78 30.56 -18.51 -31.16
N GLU A 79 29.94 -19.54 -31.75
CA GLU A 79 28.53 -19.84 -31.56
C GLU A 79 28.22 -20.23 -30.10
N LYS A 80 29.07 -21.06 -29.49
CA LYS A 80 28.97 -21.42 -28.07
C LYS A 80 29.04 -20.19 -27.17
N TYR A 81 29.99 -19.28 -27.40
CA TYR A 81 30.11 -18.04 -26.64
C TYR A 81 28.90 -17.12 -26.88
N ALA A 82 28.43 -16.97 -28.11
CA ALA A 82 27.25 -16.17 -28.42
C ALA A 82 25.99 -16.69 -27.71
N ASN A 83 25.79 -18.01 -27.69
CA ASN A 83 24.70 -18.64 -26.96
C ASN A 83 24.81 -18.43 -25.44
N HIS A 84 26.03 -18.52 -24.89
CA HIS A 84 26.25 -18.28 -23.47
C HIS A 84 25.97 -16.81 -23.08
N VAL A 85 26.43 -15.85 -23.88
CA VAL A 85 26.14 -14.43 -23.69
C VAL A 85 24.64 -14.16 -23.76
N LYS A 86 23.95 -14.74 -24.74
CA LYS A 86 22.49 -14.60 -24.89
C LYS A 86 21.73 -15.13 -23.68
N ALA A 87 22.15 -16.27 -23.12
CA ALA A 87 21.56 -16.83 -21.91
C ALA A 87 21.71 -15.86 -20.72
N ILE A 88 22.92 -15.38 -20.47
CA ILE A 88 23.21 -14.40 -19.39
C ILE A 88 22.40 -13.11 -19.60
N GLU A 89 22.27 -12.64 -20.83
CA GLU A 89 21.50 -11.43 -21.13
C GLU A 89 20.00 -11.63 -20.85
N SER A 90 19.44 -12.79 -21.20
CA SER A 90 18.05 -13.13 -20.88
C SER A 90 17.78 -13.18 -19.37
N GLU A 91 18.71 -13.75 -18.60
CA GLU A 91 18.63 -13.77 -17.13
C GLU A 91 18.70 -12.36 -16.54
N LYS A 92 19.61 -11.52 -17.04
CA LYS A 92 19.72 -10.11 -16.63
C LYS A 92 18.45 -9.32 -16.96
N GLN A 93 17.84 -9.56 -18.11
CA GLN A 93 16.57 -8.93 -18.48
C GLN A 93 15.46 -9.34 -17.51
N LEU A 94 15.34 -10.64 -17.21
CA LEU A 94 14.39 -11.13 -16.23
C LEU A 94 14.60 -10.50 -14.86
N GLN A 95 15.85 -10.40 -14.38
CA GLN A 95 16.18 -9.73 -13.12
C GLN A 95 15.77 -8.25 -13.12
N LYS A 96 15.96 -7.52 -14.23
CA LYS A 96 15.49 -6.13 -14.37
C LYS A 96 13.97 -6.04 -14.28
N TYR A 97 13.23 -6.92 -14.97
CA TYR A 97 11.77 -6.96 -14.89
C TYR A 97 11.28 -7.28 -13.49
N LEU A 98 11.87 -8.27 -12.81
CA LEU A 98 11.53 -8.63 -11.43
C LEU A 98 11.80 -7.46 -10.47
N ARG A 99 12.97 -6.82 -10.56
CA ARG A 99 13.29 -5.63 -9.75
C ARG A 99 12.27 -4.51 -9.97
N ASN A 100 11.94 -4.22 -11.24
CA ASN A 100 10.98 -3.16 -11.57
C ASN A 100 9.57 -3.51 -11.09
N ALA A 101 9.16 -4.78 -11.19
CA ALA A 101 7.88 -5.25 -10.66
C ALA A 101 7.79 -5.08 -9.14
N ILE A 102 8.87 -5.42 -8.40
CA ILE A 102 8.94 -5.20 -6.94
C ILE A 102 8.81 -3.71 -6.61
N ILE A 103 9.51 -2.83 -7.34
CA ILE A 103 9.42 -1.37 -7.14
C ILE A 103 7.98 -0.88 -7.38
N LEU A 104 7.32 -1.34 -8.44
CA LEU A 104 5.92 -0.98 -8.73
C LEU A 104 4.97 -1.46 -7.63
N ILE A 105 5.14 -2.69 -7.13
CA ILE A 105 4.34 -3.22 -6.03
C ILE A 105 4.54 -2.38 -4.77
N LEU A 106 5.79 -2.03 -4.43
CA LEU A 106 6.09 -1.18 -3.27
C LEU A 106 5.45 0.21 -3.39
N LEU A 107 5.47 0.82 -4.58
CA LEU A 107 4.81 2.10 -4.83
C LEU A 107 3.28 1.99 -4.69
N LEU A 108 2.67 0.91 -5.18
CA LEU A 108 1.23 0.67 -5.02
C LEU A 108 0.84 0.48 -3.55
N VAL A 109 1.63 -0.30 -2.79
CA VAL A 109 1.40 -0.49 -1.35
C VAL A 109 1.54 0.82 -0.60
N LEU A 110 2.59 1.62 -0.88
CA LEU A 110 2.76 2.94 -0.28
C LEU A 110 1.60 3.88 -0.61
N GLY A 111 1.10 3.87 -1.85
CA GLY A 111 -0.08 4.62 -2.26
C GLY A 111 -1.33 4.21 -1.50
N LEU A 112 -1.58 2.90 -1.34
CA LEU A 112 -2.69 2.37 -0.56
C LEU A 112 -2.60 2.75 0.92
N VAL A 113 -1.41 2.63 1.52
CA VAL A 113 -1.16 3.04 2.91
C VAL A 113 -1.41 4.54 3.08
N TYR A 114 -0.95 5.36 2.15
CA TYR A 114 -1.16 6.81 2.17
C TYR A 114 -2.66 7.17 2.11
N VAL A 115 -3.40 6.57 1.17
CA VAL A 115 -4.85 6.81 1.04
C VAL A 115 -5.60 6.35 2.28
N ASN A 116 -5.26 5.17 2.83
CA ASN A 116 -5.88 4.68 4.06
C ASN A 116 -5.56 5.58 5.26
N HIS A 117 -4.33 6.05 5.38
CA HIS A 117 -3.94 6.98 6.44
C HIS A 117 -4.71 8.29 6.36
N GLN A 118 -4.85 8.85 5.15
CA GLN A 118 -5.65 10.06 4.93
C GLN A 118 -7.12 9.84 5.29
N ARG A 119 -7.73 8.74 4.83
CA ARG A 119 -9.12 8.40 5.17
C ARG A 119 -9.33 8.27 6.68
N LEU A 120 -8.39 7.64 7.38
CA LEU A 120 -8.47 7.47 8.83
C LEU A 120 -8.36 8.81 9.56
N ARG A 121 -7.44 9.68 9.13
CA ARG A 121 -7.33 11.05 9.66
C ARG A 121 -8.60 11.86 9.44
N HIS A 122 -9.20 11.79 8.26
CA HIS A 122 -10.45 12.50 7.99
C HIS A 122 -11.59 12.01 8.88
N LYS A 123 -11.78 10.69 9.00
CA LYS A 123 -12.78 10.12 9.91
C LYS A 123 -12.56 10.53 11.37
N HIS A 124 -11.31 10.52 11.83
CA HIS A 124 -10.99 10.93 13.20
C HIS A 124 -11.32 12.40 13.45
N ARG A 125 -10.98 13.29 12.50
CA ARG A 125 -11.31 14.72 12.58
C ARG A 125 -12.81 14.98 12.55
N GLU A 126 -13.54 14.23 11.74
CA GLU A 126 -15.00 14.31 11.65
C GLU A 126 -15.65 13.90 12.98
N GLN A 127 -15.21 12.78 13.57
CA GLN A 127 -15.65 12.32 14.89
C GLN A 127 -15.30 13.32 16.00
N GLU A 128 -14.11 13.91 15.98
CA GLU A 128 -13.71 14.95 16.93
C GLU A 128 -14.59 16.20 16.79
N SER A 129 -14.91 16.61 15.56
CA SER A 129 -15.79 17.76 15.29
C SER A 129 -17.24 17.48 15.72
N GLU A 130 -17.77 16.28 15.46
CA GLU A 130 -19.08 15.85 15.95
C GLU A 130 -19.14 15.82 17.49
N LEU A 131 -18.06 15.38 18.15
CA LEU A 131 -17.98 15.41 19.60
C LEU A 131 -17.93 16.85 20.13
N GLU A 132 -17.13 17.72 19.51
CA GLU A 132 -17.00 19.13 19.91
C GLU A 132 -18.35 19.87 19.76
N THR A 133 -19.07 19.63 18.66
CA THR A 133 -20.40 20.21 18.44
C THR A 133 -21.42 19.69 19.47
N ALA A 134 -21.42 18.39 19.77
CA ALA A 134 -22.27 17.82 20.82
C ALA A 134 -21.94 18.40 22.21
N GLN A 135 -20.66 18.61 22.53
CA GLN A 135 -20.23 19.26 23.78
C GLN A 135 -20.72 20.70 23.86
N LYS A 136 -20.59 21.48 22.78
CA LYS A 136 -21.10 22.86 22.70
C LYS A 136 -22.61 22.92 22.86
N GLU A 137 -23.34 22.02 22.21
CA GLU A 137 -24.80 21.96 22.32
C GLU A 137 -25.26 21.56 23.73
N LEU A 138 -24.59 20.58 24.36
CA LEU A 138 -24.86 20.21 25.75
C LEU A 138 -24.59 21.37 26.71
N ALA A 139 -23.46 22.07 26.53
CA ALA A 139 -23.11 23.23 27.36
C ALA A 139 -24.12 24.37 27.18
N TRP A 140 -24.55 24.63 25.94
CA TRP A 140 -25.59 25.63 25.66
C TRP A 140 -26.91 25.26 26.34
N GLN A 141 -27.37 24.01 26.22
CA GLN A 141 -28.59 23.55 26.88
C GLN A 141 -28.49 23.66 28.40
N THR A 142 -27.36 23.25 28.97
CA THR A 142 -27.08 23.33 30.41
C THR A 142 -27.14 24.79 30.90
N ASN A 143 -26.52 25.71 30.16
CA ASN A 143 -26.57 27.14 30.47
C ASN A 143 -27.97 27.74 30.30
N HIS A 144 -28.72 27.30 29.28
CA HIS A 144 -30.10 27.72 29.09
C HIS A 144 -30.99 27.28 30.27
N PHE A 145 -30.81 26.05 30.78
CA PHE A 145 -31.52 25.58 31.98
C PHE A 145 -31.14 26.35 33.23
N ARG A 146 -29.86 26.70 33.39
CA ARG A 146 -29.38 27.53 34.50
C ARG A 146 -30.01 28.92 34.45
N SER A 147 -30.02 29.58 33.29
CA SER A 147 -30.67 30.88 33.10
C SER A 147 -32.19 30.83 33.33
N MET A 148 -32.89 29.80 32.85
CA MET A 148 -34.31 29.63 33.15
C MET A 148 -34.56 29.41 34.64
N SER A 149 -33.67 28.67 35.31
CA SER A 149 -33.76 28.47 36.76
C SER A 149 -33.59 29.77 37.53
N GLU A 150 -32.68 30.65 37.11
CA GLU A 150 -32.51 31.99 37.68
C GLU A 150 -33.74 32.86 37.43
N LEU A 151 -34.31 32.83 36.22
CA LEU A 151 -35.53 33.58 35.91
C LEU A 151 -36.71 33.14 36.77
N ILE A 152 -36.90 31.83 36.94
CA ILE A 152 -37.93 31.26 37.83
C ILE A 152 -37.76 31.75 39.25
N GLU A 153 -36.51 31.79 39.75
CA GLU A 153 -36.22 32.25 41.10
C GLU A 153 -36.51 33.75 41.26
N ASN A 154 -36.13 34.57 40.27
CA ASN A 154 -36.45 36.00 40.26
C ASN A 154 -37.97 36.23 40.26
N LEU A 155 -38.72 35.48 39.45
CA LEU A 155 -40.18 35.55 39.40
C LEU A 155 -40.82 35.11 40.72
N ARG A 156 -40.27 34.10 41.41
CA ARG A 156 -40.71 33.71 42.75
C ARG A 156 -40.51 34.83 43.77
N GLN A 157 -39.32 35.44 43.79
CA GLN A 157 -39.04 36.56 44.68
C GLN A 157 -39.94 37.77 44.41
N GLU A 158 -40.27 38.02 43.16
CA GLU A 158 -41.20 39.10 42.79
C GLU A 158 -42.63 38.77 43.26
N ASN A 159 -43.08 37.52 43.10
CA ASN A 159 -44.40 37.08 43.56
C ASN A 159 -44.53 37.15 45.10
N GLU A 160 -43.49 36.76 45.85
CA GLU A 160 -43.45 36.88 47.31
C GLU A 160 -43.56 38.34 47.78
N LYS A 161 -42.95 39.29 47.06
CA LYS A 161 -43.03 40.73 47.38
C LYS A 161 -44.42 41.32 47.14
N LEU A 162 -45.25 40.68 46.32
CA LEU A 162 -46.58 41.19 45.96
C LEU A 162 -47.65 40.94 47.04
N ASN A 163 -47.32 40.35 48.20
CA ASN A 163 -48.26 39.99 49.28
C ASN A 163 -49.50 39.23 48.77
N ALA A 164 -49.33 38.40 47.75
CA ALA A 164 -50.42 37.61 47.19
C ALA A 164 -50.96 36.61 48.23
N SER A 165 -52.27 36.31 48.20
CA SER A 165 -52.86 35.32 49.11
C SER A 165 -52.23 33.93 48.93
N ASP A 166 -52.30 33.07 49.95
CA ASP A 166 -51.77 31.68 49.90
C ASP A 166 -52.27 30.91 48.67
N ASN A 167 -53.55 31.09 48.29
CA ASN A 167 -54.11 30.46 47.08
C ASN A 167 -53.46 30.94 45.78
N GLN A 168 -53.05 32.21 45.70
CA GLN A 168 -52.39 32.76 44.51
C GLN A 168 -50.93 32.29 44.41
N HIS A 169 -50.24 32.14 45.55
CA HIS A 169 -48.92 31.52 45.60
C HIS A 169 -48.97 30.06 45.15
N GLU A 170 -49.96 29.29 45.63
CA GLU A 170 -50.12 27.89 45.22
C GLU A 170 -50.42 27.76 43.72
N HIS A 171 -51.25 28.64 43.16
CA HIS A 171 -51.55 28.66 41.73
C HIS A 171 -50.32 29.02 40.89
N PHE A 172 -49.51 29.98 41.34
CA PHE A 172 -48.27 30.37 40.68
C PHE A 172 -47.22 29.24 40.66
N GLU A 173 -47.04 28.55 41.79
CA GLU A 173 -46.17 27.36 41.85
C GLU A 173 -46.66 26.24 40.93
N LYS A 174 -47.98 26.03 40.81
CA LYS A 174 -48.56 25.10 39.83
C LYS A 174 -48.23 25.50 38.40
N LEU A 175 -48.35 26.78 38.02
CA LEU A 175 -48.01 27.26 36.69
C LEU A 175 -46.52 27.07 36.34
N ILE A 176 -45.63 27.41 37.27
CA ILE A 176 -44.19 27.19 37.11
C ILE A 176 -43.90 25.70 36.92
N SER A 177 -44.45 24.82 37.77
CA SER A 177 -44.24 23.37 37.67
C SER A 177 -44.75 22.76 36.36
N SER A 178 -45.80 23.34 35.76
CA SER A 178 -46.41 22.84 34.52
C SER A 178 -45.64 23.18 33.24
N THR A 179 -44.72 24.16 33.29
CA THR A 179 -44.08 24.72 32.10
C THR A 179 -42.68 24.16 31.83
N ILE A 180 -42.03 23.52 32.81
CA ILE A 180 -40.57 23.39 32.78
C ILE A 180 -40.05 22.10 32.11
N LEU A 181 -40.81 20.99 32.04
CA LEU A 181 -40.39 19.82 31.25
C LEU A 181 -41.49 19.25 30.37
N THR A 182 -41.31 19.40 29.06
CA THR A 182 -41.87 18.45 28.11
C THR A 182 -41.05 17.16 28.12
N ASP A 183 -41.69 16.00 27.99
CA ASP A 183 -40.99 14.72 27.82
C ASP A 183 -40.00 14.73 26.63
N GLU A 184 -40.28 15.60 25.65
CA GLU A 184 -39.42 15.88 24.51
C GLU A 184 -38.09 16.53 24.91
N GLY A 185 -38.12 17.55 25.78
CA GLY A 185 -36.92 18.23 26.28
C GLY A 185 -35.99 17.28 27.05
N TRP A 186 -36.57 16.42 27.89
CA TRP A 186 -35.81 15.37 28.59
C TRP A 186 -35.19 14.36 27.62
N THR A 187 -35.95 13.95 26.60
CA THR A 187 -35.47 13.01 25.59
C THR A 187 -34.30 13.59 24.79
N ASN A 188 -34.35 14.88 24.47
CA ASN A 188 -33.25 15.56 23.79
C ASN A 188 -32.02 15.69 24.68
N PHE A 189 -32.20 16.11 25.95
CA PHE A 189 -31.13 16.16 26.94
C PHE A 189 -30.42 14.81 27.07
N LYS A 190 -31.19 13.73 27.27
CA LYS A 190 -30.63 12.38 27.40
C LYS A 190 -29.81 11.98 26.17
N ARG A 191 -30.31 12.29 24.96
CA ARG A 191 -29.60 12.01 23.71
C ARG A 191 -28.26 12.75 23.64
N MET A 192 -28.25 14.01 24.05
CA MET A 192 -27.03 14.84 24.05
C MET A 192 -26.03 14.37 25.11
N PHE A 193 -26.52 14.07 26.31
CA PHE A 193 -25.72 13.55 27.40
C PHE A 193 -25.03 12.23 27.00
N GLU A 194 -25.73 11.30 26.36
CA GLU A 194 -25.15 10.03 25.91
C GLU A 194 -24.09 10.23 24.81
N LYS A 195 -24.23 11.25 23.95
CA LYS A 195 -23.18 11.58 22.97
C LYS A 195 -21.89 12.08 23.63
N VAL A 196 -22.00 12.89 24.67
CA VAL A 196 -20.84 13.49 25.37
C VAL A 196 -20.26 12.56 26.44
N HIS A 197 -21.09 11.71 27.04
CA HIS A 197 -20.71 10.70 28.02
C HIS A 197 -21.14 9.29 27.59
N PRO A 198 -20.59 8.74 26.49
CA PRO A 198 -20.99 7.43 25.99
C PRO A 198 -20.81 6.34 27.04
N GLY A 199 -21.83 5.51 27.21
CA GLY A 199 -21.79 4.38 28.15
C GLY A 199 -21.91 4.76 29.62
N TYR A 200 -22.07 6.05 29.97
CA TYR A 200 -22.32 6.45 31.35
C TYR A 200 -23.62 5.82 31.88
N MET A 201 -24.71 5.94 31.14
CA MET A 201 -26.00 5.37 31.58
C MET A 201 -25.93 3.85 31.73
N GLN A 202 -25.25 3.19 30.81
CA GLN A 202 -25.07 1.74 30.82
C GLN A 202 -24.21 1.30 32.00
N SER A 203 -23.03 1.91 32.19
CA SER A 203 -22.13 1.59 33.31
C SER A 203 -22.78 1.86 34.67
N VAL A 204 -23.57 2.92 34.80
CA VAL A 204 -24.33 3.20 36.02
C VAL A 204 -25.39 2.13 36.28
N LYS A 205 -26.10 1.65 35.25
CA LYS A 205 -27.09 0.57 35.38
C LYS A 205 -26.46 -0.80 35.66
N GLU A 206 -25.33 -1.09 35.04
CA GLU A 206 -24.58 -2.32 35.29
C GLU A 206 -24.05 -2.36 36.73
N LYS A 207 -23.50 -1.24 37.19
CA LYS A 207 -23.03 -1.12 38.56
C LYS A 207 -24.16 -1.13 39.58
N TYR A 208 -25.32 -0.57 39.23
CA TYR A 208 -26.47 -0.41 40.10
C TYR A 208 -27.77 -0.87 39.39
N PRO A 209 -28.04 -2.20 39.33
CA PRO A 209 -29.18 -2.74 38.58
C PRO A 209 -30.55 -2.29 39.11
N ASP A 210 -30.66 -2.07 40.43
CA ASP A 210 -31.91 -1.63 41.10
C ASP A 210 -32.12 -0.11 41.06
N LEU A 211 -31.43 0.60 40.16
CA LEU A 211 -31.55 2.04 40.03
C LEU A 211 -32.84 2.39 39.26
N THR A 212 -33.70 3.18 39.89
CA THR A 212 -34.91 3.68 39.22
C THR A 212 -34.55 4.70 38.14
N ASN A 213 -35.44 4.89 37.16
CA ASN A 213 -35.22 5.92 36.13
C ASN A 213 -35.03 7.30 36.75
N ALA A 214 -35.81 7.68 37.78
CA ALA A 214 -35.68 8.98 38.44
C ALA A 214 -34.30 9.18 39.10
N GLU A 215 -33.76 8.14 39.70
CA GLU A 215 -32.42 8.16 40.30
C GLU A 215 -31.32 8.26 39.23
N LEU A 216 -31.47 7.57 38.10
CA LEU A 216 -30.55 7.70 36.96
C LEU A 216 -30.57 9.13 36.39
N ARG A 217 -31.76 9.74 36.28
CA ARG A 217 -31.89 11.15 35.87
C ARG A 217 -31.10 12.06 36.81
N LEU A 218 -31.27 11.89 38.12
CA LEU A 218 -30.57 12.69 39.11
C LEU A 218 -29.04 12.57 38.98
N LEU A 219 -28.53 11.35 38.80
CA LEU A 219 -27.08 11.14 38.61
C LEU A 219 -26.55 11.80 37.33
N MET A 220 -27.32 11.80 36.24
CA MET A 220 -26.95 12.52 35.02
C MET A 220 -26.87 14.04 35.25
N LEU A 221 -27.83 14.61 35.99
CA LEU A 221 -27.82 16.04 36.30
C LEU A 221 -26.68 16.41 37.25
N GLU A 222 -26.41 15.56 38.24
CA GLU A 222 -25.30 15.74 39.19
C GLU A 222 -23.94 15.62 38.48
N LYS A 223 -23.84 14.79 37.44
CA LYS A 223 -22.65 14.69 36.57
C LYS A 223 -22.34 15.98 35.81
N LEU A 224 -23.33 16.87 35.65
CA LEU A 224 -23.19 18.19 35.02
C LEU A 224 -23.02 19.33 36.03
N ASP A 225 -22.79 19.02 37.31
CA ASP A 225 -22.63 19.99 38.40
C ASP A 225 -23.79 21.01 38.49
N LEU A 226 -25.02 20.51 38.29
CA LEU A 226 -26.23 21.30 38.49
C LEU A 226 -26.58 21.42 39.98
N SER A 227 -27.01 22.61 40.39
CA SER A 227 -27.45 22.88 41.75
C SER A 227 -28.75 22.14 42.06
N THR A 228 -29.06 21.92 43.34
CA THR A 228 -30.32 21.27 43.75
C THR A 228 -31.55 22.01 43.21
N GLN A 229 -31.46 23.34 43.09
CA GLN A 229 -32.53 24.17 42.52
C GLN A 229 -32.66 23.98 41.01
N GLU A 230 -31.55 23.98 40.28
CA GLU A 230 -31.52 23.72 38.83
C GLU A 230 -32.07 22.32 38.52
N MET A 231 -31.69 21.31 39.30
CA MET A 231 -32.20 19.94 39.15
C MET A 231 -33.69 19.83 39.43
N ALA A 232 -34.19 20.52 40.45
CA ALA A 232 -35.60 20.54 40.80
C ALA A 232 -36.44 21.13 39.67
N ASN A 233 -36.01 22.29 39.16
CA ASN A 233 -36.63 22.94 38.01
C ASN A 233 -36.55 22.02 36.78
N MET A 234 -35.38 21.47 36.46
CA MET A 234 -35.14 20.57 35.33
C MET A 234 -35.79 19.17 35.47
N ILE A 235 -36.51 18.87 36.54
CA ILE A 235 -37.35 17.67 36.61
C ILE A 235 -38.83 18.05 36.83
N GLY A 236 -39.14 19.34 37.02
CA GLY A 236 -40.48 19.82 37.34
C GLY A 236 -40.94 19.36 38.73
N VAL A 237 -40.02 19.24 39.68
CA VAL A 237 -40.32 18.79 41.06
C VAL A 237 -39.82 19.82 42.08
N ASN A 238 -40.29 19.71 43.32
CA ASN A 238 -39.78 20.57 44.39
C ASN A 238 -38.34 20.15 44.80
N LYS A 239 -37.59 21.09 45.41
CA LYS A 239 -36.26 20.82 45.99
C LYS A 239 -36.26 19.61 46.94
N ASN A 240 -37.32 19.43 47.73
CA ASN A 240 -37.45 18.31 48.66
C ASN A 240 -37.44 16.95 47.95
N THR A 241 -38.03 16.82 46.76
CA THR A 241 -38.02 15.59 45.97
C THR A 241 -36.60 15.22 45.56
N ILE A 242 -35.77 16.21 45.21
CA ILE A 242 -34.34 16.00 44.92
C ILE A 242 -33.61 15.53 46.18
N HIS A 243 -33.82 16.19 47.34
CA HIS A 243 -33.22 15.78 48.61
C HIS A 243 -33.61 14.35 49.02
N GLN A 244 -34.89 13.98 48.92
CA GLN A 244 -35.36 12.63 49.23
C GLN A 244 -34.78 11.60 48.27
N THR A 245 -34.63 11.94 46.98
CA THR A 245 -33.99 11.04 46.00
C THR A 245 -32.51 10.86 46.30
N ARG A 246 -31.79 11.91 46.66
CA ARG A 246 -30.39 11.82 47.10
C ARG A 246 -30.24 11.01 48.40
N LEU A 247 -31.16 11.15 49.34
CA LEU A 247 -31.20 10.34 50.56
C LEU A 247 -31.43 8.86 50.25
N ARG A 248 -32.36 8.52 49.34
CA ARG A 248 -32.59 7.14 48.88
C ARG A 248 -31.35 6.56 48.22
N LEU A 249 -30.69 7.33 47.36
CA LEU A 249 -29.42 6.96 46.75
C LEU A 249 -28.36 6.64 47.82
N ARG A 250 -28.13 7.55 48.78
CA ARG A 250 -27.12 7.36 49.84
C ARG A 250 -27.41 6.18 50.78
N LYS A 251 -28.66 5.75 50.91
CA LYS A 251 -29.05 4.57 51.70
C LYS A 251 -28.84 3.25 50.96
N LYS A 252 -28.57 3.28 49.65
CA LYS A 252 -28.30 2.06 48.89
C LYS A 252 -26.89 1.55 49.24
N PRO A 253 -26.73 0.24 49.51
CA PRO A 253 -25.51 -0.33 50.12
C PRO A 253 -24.25 -0.23 49.24
N TRP A 254 -24.41 0.09 47.96
CA TRP A 254 -23.31 0.25 46.99
C TRP A 254 -22.84 1.70 46.79
N ILE A 255 -23.52 2.70 47.38
CA ILE A 255 -23.12 4.12 47.32
C ILE A 255 -22.34 4.49 48.58
N GLU A 256 -21.35 3.67 48.93
CA GLU A 256 -20.30 4.11 49.84
C GLU A 256 -19.16 4.74 49.02
N ILE A 257 -18.84 5.98 49.39
CA ILE A 257 -17.67 6.78 48.99
C ILE A 257 -17.85 7.67 47.75
N LYS A 258 -18.41 8.86 47.97
CA LYS A 258 -17.67 10.13 47.75
C LYS A 258 -18.22 11.21 48.70
N ARG A 259 -17.48 11.45 49.80
CA ARG A 259 -17.61 12.65 50.65
C ARG A 259 -17.00 13.84 49.90
N SER A 260 -17.68 14.30 48.87
CA SER A 260 -17.58 15.63 48.26
C SER A 260 -18.66 15.70 47.17
N LEU A 261 -19.91 15.68 47.61
CA LEU A 261 -21.12 15.99 46.83
C LEU A 261 -21.90 17.02 47.64
#